data_AF-A0A8I2G7S3-F1
#
_entry.id   AF-A0A8I2G7S3-F1
#
_cell.length_a   1.000
_cell.length_b   1.000
_cell.length_c   1.000
_cell.angle_alpha   90.00
_cell.angle_beta   90.00
_cell.angle_gamma   90.00
#
_symmetry.space_group_name_H-M   'P 1'
#
loop_
_entity.id
_entity.type
_entity.pdbx_description
1 polymer ?
#
loop_
_entity_poly.entity_id
_entity_poly.type
_entity_poly.pdbx_seq_one_letter_code
_entity_poly.pdbx_strand_id
1 'polypeptide(L)'
;YKDYSEWLNNSEQGEAIIKQEEYWEKQFEGEIPAIHLPTDYPRPAVQSFEGRTISFEISEEETGALDQLALRESTSLYMVLLSLYTIFLAKITGQEDIVVGTPVAGRNHVDLQQIIGMFVNTLGIRNYPEGEKTLSEFLQEVKKRALEDFENQDYPFEELVEKIAVTRDAGRNPLFDTMFVLQNMDRSEIKIPGLKLLPYNYESRISKFDLTLIAVEAGNELRFIFEYCTRLFKVETIERFIDYFRKTVTSGLENVGQKICEIEIVPESEKRLLLEEYNDTAAKYPRDKTIHELFEEQAARTPNGVSAVGSWQGVAPPADKGAVGKEKRSGVSRETIQLTYKELNEKSNQLAFMLKEKGVLADSIVGIMVERSLEM
;
A
#
# COMPACT_ATOMS: atom_id res chain seq x y z
N TYR A 1 -16.85 -24.96 -31.26
CA TYR A 1 -15.67 -24.11 -31.02
C TYR A 1 -14.96 -23.77 -32.32
N LYS A 2 -14.52 -24.77 -33.14
CA LYS A 2 -13.90 -24.49 -34.45
C LYS A 2 -14.72 -23.53 -35.33
N ASP A 3 -16.02 -23.80 -35.46
CA ASP A 3 -16.92 -22.96 -36.27
C ASP A 3 -17.08 -21.53 -35.70
N TYR A 4 -17.01 -21.38 -34.37
CA TYR A 4 -17.00 -20.07 -33.72
C TYR A 4 -15.71 -19.29 -34.02
N SER A 5 -14.55 -19.97 -34.00
CA SER A 5 -13.28 -19.35 -34.38
C SER A 5 -13.24 -18.94 -35.86
N GLU A 6 -13.82 -19.74 -36.76
CA GLU A 6 -13.95 -19.37 -38.17
C GLU A 6 -14.95 -18.21 -38.36
N TRP A 7 -16.04 -18.18 -37.60
CA TRP A 7 -17.03 -17.09 -37.61
C TRP A 7 -16.45 -15.76 -37.11
N LEU A 8 -15.68 -15.78 -36.01
CA LEU A 8 -15.01 -14.59 -35.47
C LEU A 8 -13.99 -13.99 -36.46
N ASN A 9 -13.34 -14.85 -37.25
CA ASN A 9 -12.36 -14.42 -38.26
C ASN A 9 -13.00 -13.95 -39.59
N ASN A 10 -14.32 -14.02 -39.74
CA ASN A 10 -15.00 -13.66 -40.98
C ASN A 10 -15.24 -12.15 -41.10
N SER A 11 -15.03 -11.58 -42.29
CA SER A 11 -14.96 -10.13 -42.53
C SER A 11 -16.27 -9.37 -42.33
N GLU A 12 -17.43 -10.05 -42.28
CA GLU A 12 -18.73 -9.42 -41.98
C GLU A 12 -18.83 -8.90 -40.53
N GLN A 13 -17.95 -9.33 -39.62
CA GLN A 13 -17.85 -8.75 -38.27
C GLN A 13 -17.03 -7.47 -38.20
N GLY A 14 -16.33 -7.10 -39.29
CA GLY A 14 -15.37 -6.01 -39.30
C GLY A 14 -15.95 -4.68 -38.81
N GLU A 15 -17.13 -4.28 -39.27
CA GLU A 15 -17.71 -2.99 -38.88
C GLU A 15 -18.14 -2.91 -37.41
N ALA A 16 -18.61 -4.01 -36.81
CA ALA A 16 -19.00 -4.04 -35.40
C ALA A 16 -17.75 -4.04 -34.50
N ILE A 17 -16.75 -4.84 -34.85
CA ILE A 17 -15.45 -4.90 -34.18
C ILE A 17 -14.75 -3.53 -34.23
N ILE A 18 -14.77 -2.83 -35.37
CA ILE A 18 -14.16 -1.50 -35.52
C ILE A 18 -14.79 -0.49 -34.56
N LYS A 19 -16.12 -0.53 -34.34
CA LYS A 19 -16.76 0.38 -33.37
C LYS A 19 -16.35 0.08 -31.93
N GLN A 20 -16.21 -1.19 -31.58
CA GLN A 20 -15.74 -1.59 -30.24
C GLN A 20 -14.27 -1.20 -30.05
N GLU A 21 -13.46 -1.35 -31.09
CA GLU A 21 -12.08 -0.89 -31.14
C GLU A 21 -11.97 0.62 -30.88
N GLU A 22 -12.70 1.45 -31.65
CA GLU A 22 -12.72 2.91 -31.47
C GLU A 22 -13.17 3.31 -30.05
N TYR A 23 -14.11 2.56 -29.46
CA TYR A 23 -14.51 2.74 -28.07
C TYR A 23 -13.35 2.50 -27.11
N TRP A 24 -12.66 1.37 -27.22
CA TRP A 24 -11.58 1.01 -26.30
C TRP A 24 -10.34 1.89 -26.46
N GLU A 25 -9.99 2.28 -27.69
CA GLU A 25 -8.92 3.26 -27.93
C GLU A 25 -9.22 4.56 -27.19
N LYS A 26 -10.47 5.04 -27.27
CA LYS A 26 -10.90 6.25 -26.57
C LYS A 26 -10.85 6.12 -25.04
N GLN A 27 -11.20 4.97 -24.47
CA GLN A 27 -11.13 4.76 -23.01
C GLN A 27 -9.69 4.80 -22.47
N PHE A 28 -8.74 4.36 -23.30
CA PHE A 28 -7.32 4.33 -22.98
C PHE A 28 -6.52 5.44 -23.67
N GLU A 29 -7.19 6.51 -24.11
CA GLU A 29 -6.51 7.72 -24.57
C GLU A 29 -5.69 8.34 -23.43
N GLY A 30 -4.52 8.89 -23.80
CA GLY A 30 -3.61 9.53 -22.86
C GLY A 30 -2.68 8.56 -22.14
N GLU A 31 -2.25 8.96 -20.94
CA GLU A 31 -1.38 8.14 -20.10
C GLU A 31 -2.21 7.05 -19.41
N ILE A 32 -1.74 5.81 -19.49
CA ILE A 32 -2.37 4.66 -18.84
C ILE A 32 -1.70 4.46 -17.47
N PRO A 33 -2.45 4.48 -16.36
CA PRO A 33 -1.86 4.41 -15.04
C PRO A 33 -1.34 3.00 -14.74
N ALA A 34 -0.12 2.90 -14.25
CA ALA A 34 0.34 1.71 -13.55
C ALA A 34 -0.03 1.83 -12.07
N ILE A 35 -0.67 0.81 -11.51
CA ILE A 35 -1.00 0.80 -10.08
C ILE A 35 0.25 0.55 -9.23
N HIS A 36 0.42 1.33 -8.17
CA HIS A 36 1.54 1.28 -7.23
C HIS A 36 1.09 0.71 -5.89
N LEU A 37 0.77 -0.58 -5.87
CA LEU A 37 0.41 -1.29 -4.65
C LEU A 37 1.56 -1.21 -3.61
N PRO A 38 1.27 -1.05 -2.31
CA PRO A 38 2.29 -1.05 -1.28
C PRO A 38 2.80 -2.47 -1.02
N THR A 39 3.82 -2.89 -1.79
CA THR A 39 4.42 -4.22 -1.72
C THR A 39 5.46 -4.34 -0.60
N ASP A 40 5.62 -5.54 -0.04
CA ASP A 40 6.64 -5.84 0.99
C ASP A 40 8.03 -6.08 0.39
N TYR A 41 8.06 -6.54 -0.86
CA TYR A 41 9.25 -6.93 -1.57
C TYR A 41 9.41 -6.10 -2.85
N PRO A 42 10.65 -5.87 -3.32
CA PRO A 42 10.86 -5.23 -4.61
C PRO A 42 10.29 -6.11 -5.73
N ARG A 43 9.65 -5.46 -6.72
CA ARG A 43 9.11 -6.16 -7.89
C ARG A 43 10.22 -6.92 -8.63
N PRO A 44 10.03 -8.22 -8.94
CA PRO A 44 10.96 -8.96 -9.78
C PRO A 44 11.07 -8.38 -11.19
N ALA A 45 12.24 -8.49 -11.83
CA ALA A 45 12.46 -8.01 -13.19
C ALA A 45 11.66 -8.78 -14.27
N VAL A 46 11.17 -9.98 -13.93
CA VAL A 46 10.30 -10.79 -14.77
C VAL A 46 9.12 -11.24 -13.90
N GLN A 47 7.92 -11.15 -14.44
CA GLN A 47 6.69 -11.52 -13.76
C GLN A 47 6.78 -12.92 -13.15
N SER A 48 6.31 -13.06 -11.90
CA SER A 48 6.22 -14.33 -11.21
C SER A 48 4.75 -14.70 -11.00
N PHE A 49 4.47 -15.99 -11.19
CA PHE A 49 3.15 -16.57 -10.96
C PHE A 49 3.04 -17.29 -9.63
N GLU A 50 4.06 -17.21 -8.76
CA GLU A 50 3.98 -17.77 -7.41
C GLU A 50 2.95 -17.00 -6.60
N GLY A 51 1.91 -17.71 -6.15
CA GLY A 51 0.79 -17.10 -5.48
C GLY A 51 0.30 -17.87 -4.27
N ARG A 52 -0.57 -17.22 -3.52
CA ARG A 52 -1.34 -17.84 -2.44
C ARG A 52 -2.72 -17.20 -2.39
N THR A 53 -3.66 -17.89 -1.78
CA THR A 53 -5.01 -17.39 -1.52
C THR A 53 -5.29 -17.29 -0.02
N ILE A 54 -6.05 -16.27 0.38
CA ILE A 54 -6.63 -16.15 1.73
C ILE A 54 -8.12 -15.85 1.56
N SER A 55 -8.95 -16.68 2.19
CA SER A 55 -10.40 -16.50 2.19
C SER A 55 -10.86 -15.73 3.41
N PHE A 56 -11.89 -14.92 3.23
CA PHE A 56 -12.56 -14.20 4.30
C PHE A 56 -14.03 -14.00 3.93
N GLU A 57 -14.83 -13.62 4.91
CA GLU A 57 -16.26 -13.39 4.74
C GLU A 57 -16.66 -12.08 5.40
N ILE A 58 -17.81 -11.56 4.95
CA ILE A 58 -18.58 -10.50 5.61
C ILE A 58 -19.85 -11.12 6.19
N SER A 59 -20.52 -10.42 7.08
CA SER A 59 -21.76 -10.91 7.70
C SER A 59 -22.91 -11.03 6.68
N GLU A 60 -23.91 -11.86 7.01
CA GLU A 60 -25.16 -11.95 6.25
C GLU A 60 -25.89 -10.58 6.21
N GLU A 61 -25.79 -9.79 7.29
CA GLU A 61 -26.35 -8.44 7.36
C GLU A 61 -25.68 -7.49 6.35
N GLU A 62 -24.35 -7.47 6.29
CA GLU A 62 -23.60 -6.69 5.29
C GLU A 62 -23.86 -7.17 3.87
N THR A 63 -23.96 -8.48 3.66
CA THR A 63 -24.32 -9.07 2.35
C THR A 63 -25.69 -8.55 1.89
N GLY A 64 -26.72 -8.65 2.75
CA GLY A 64 -28.06 -8.15 2.43
C GLY A 64 -28.10 -6.63 2.25
N ALA A 65 -27.26 -5.87 2.97
CA ALA A 65 -27.15 -4.44 2.81
C ALA A 65 -26.53 -4.04 1.46
N LEU A 66 -25.54 -4.81 0.96
CA LEU A 66 -24.97 -4.61 -0.38
C LEU A 66 -25.99 -4.90 -1.48
N ASP A 67 -26.81 -5.95 -1.33
CA ASP A 67 -27.89 -6.25 -2.28
C ASP A 67 -28.96 -5.14 -2.29
N GLN A 68 -29.34 -4.64 -1.11
CA GLN A 68 -30.27 -3.50 -0.99
C GLN A 68 -29.68 -2.22 -1.59
N LEU A 69 -28.38 -2.00 -1.41
CA LEU A 69 -27.67 -0.87 -2.02
C LEU A 69 -27.72 -0.97 -3.54
N ALA A 70 -27.41 -2.14 -4.10
CA ALA A 70 -27.50 -2.37 -5.54
C ALA A 70 -28.90 -2.07 -6.07
N LEU A 71 -29.93 -2.57 -5.38
CA LEU A 71 -31.32 -2.32 -5.75
C LEU A 71 -31.69 -0.82 -5.69
N ARG A 72 -31.33 -0.13 -4.59
CA ARG A 72 -31.66 1.28 -4.37
C ARG A 72 -31.03 2.18 -5.41
N GLU A 73 -29.76 1.94 -5.74
CA GLU A 73 -28.99 2.73 -6.71
C GLU A 73 -29.22 2.24 -8.16
N SER A 74 -30.10 1.25 -8.35
CA SER A 74 -30.39 0.62 -9.64
C SER A 74 -29.11 0.12 -10.34
N THR A 75 -28.21 -0.48 -9.58
CA THR A 75 -26.95 -1.08 -10.04
C THR A 75 -26.97 -2.60 -9.81
N SER A 76 -25.93 -3.31 -10.24
CA SER A 76 -25.75 -4.72 -9.88
C SER A 76 -24.81 -4.87 -8.69
N LEU A 77 -24.88 -6.01 -8.00
CA LEU A 77 -23.93 -6.35 -6.94
C LEU A 77 -22.48 -6.29 -7.42
N TYR A 78 -22.22 -6.74 -8.66
CA TYR A 78 -20.93 -6.60 -9.32
C TYR A 78 -20.44 -5.14 -9.34
N MET A 79 -21.29 -4.20 -9.75
CA MET A 79 -20.93 -2.78 -9.81
C MET A 79 -20.63 -2.21 -8.42
N VAL A 80 -21.45 -2.57 -7.42
CA VAL A 80 -21.22 -2.15 -6.03
C VAL A 80 -19.87 -2.66 -5.51
N LEU A 81 -19.61 -3.96 -5.66
CA LEU A 81 -18.36 -4.56 -5.19
C LEU A 81 -17.14 -4.05 -5.95
N LEU A 82 -17.25 -3.83 -7.27
CA LEU A 82 -16.20 -3.21 -8.07
C LEU A 82 -15.91 -1.78 -7.61
N SER A 83 -16.95 -0.98 -7.30
CA SER A 83 -16.77 0.36 -6.75
C SER A 83 -16.02 0.32 -5.41
N LEU A 84 -16.45 -0.55 -4.48
CA LEU A 84 -15.80 -0.68 -3.17
C LEU A 84 -14.35 -1.17 -3.29
N TYR A 85 -14.09 -2.12 -4.19
CA TYR A 85 -12.74 -2.59 -4.47
C TYR A 85 -11.85 -1.50 -5.07
N THR A 86 -12.38 -0.71 -6.01
CA THR A 86 -11.66 0.41 -6.62
C THR A 86 -11.37 1.51 -5.60
N ILE A 87 -12.31 1.82 -4.70
CA ILE A 87 -12.10 2.75 -3.58
C ILE A 87 -11.02 2.23 -2.63
N PHE A 88 -11.06 0.95 -2.28
CA PHE A 88 -10.03 0.31 -1.46
C PHE A 88 -8.64 0.48 -2.10
N LEU A 89 -8.52 0.18 -3.39
CA LEU A 89 -7.28 0.35 -4.15
C LEU A 89 -6.82 1.82 -4.15
N ALA A 90 -7.73 2.76 -4.36
CA ALA A 90 -7.44 4.20 -4.32
C ALA A 90 -6.89 4.63 -2.96
N LYS A 91 -7.47 4.13 -1.88
CA LYS A 91 -7.08 4.48 -0.51
C LYS A 91 -5.71 3.93 -0.13
N ILE A 92 -5.38 2.71 -0.54
CA ILE A 92 -4.06 2.11 -0.21
C ILE A 92 -2.93 2.61 -1.10
N THR A 93 -3.24 3.12 -2.30
CA THR A 93 -2.23 3.60 -3.27
C THR A 93 -2.13 5.13 -3.35
N GLY A 94 -3.18 5.84 -2.96
CA GLY A 94 -3.33 7.28 -3.19
C GLY A 94 -3.61 7.65 -4.66
N GLN A 95 -3.96 6.70 -5.52
CA GLN A 95 -4.22 6.93 -6.95
C GLN A 95 -5.71 7.09 -7.23
N GLU A 96 -6.06 8.07 -8.08
CA GLU A 96 -7.45 8.36 -8.49
C GLU A 96 -7.74 7.97 -9.95
N ASP A 97 -6.83 7.24 -10.60
CA ASP A 97 -7.01 6.66 -11.93
C ASP A 97 -6.55 5.21 -11.88
N ILE A 98 -7.51 4.28 -11.88
CA ILE A 98 -7.29 2.87 -11.58
C ILE A 98 -7.93 2.02 -12.67
N VAL A 99 -7.14 1.11 -13.24
CA VAL A 99 -7.61 0.08 -14.17
C VAL A 99 -7.70 -1.25 -13.42
N VAL A 100 -8.89 -1.84 -13.37
CA VAL A 100 -9.14 -3.16 -12.78
C VAL A 100 -9.54 -4.13 -13.88
N GLY A 101 -8.84 -5.27 -13.97
CA GLY A 101 -9.23 -6.33 -14.88
C GLY A 101 -10.50 -7.04 -14.42
N THR A 102 -11.34 -7.48 -15.36
CA THR A 102 -12.51 -8.33 -15.08
C THR A 102 -12.70 -9.37 -16.18
N PRO A 103 -12.93 -10.65 -15.86
CA PRO A 103 -13.25 -11.66 -16.84
C PRO A 103 -14.73 -11.59 -17.24
N VAL A 104 -14.99 -11.71 -18.54
CA VAL A 104 -16.35 -11.84 -19.10
C VAL A 104 -16.49 -13.19 -19.79
N ALA A 105 -17.69 -13.80 -19.72
CA ALA A 105 -17.89 -15.16 -20.21
C ALA A 105 -17.70 -15.31 -21.73
N GLY A 106 -17.92 -14.24 -22.50
CA GLY A 106 -17.84 -14.22 -23.97
C GLY A 106 -18.82 -15.18 -24.66
N ARG A 107 -19.96 -15.47 -24.01
CA ARG A 107 -21.01 -16.40 -24.51
C ARG A 107 -22.31 -15.66 -24.80
N ASN A 108 -22.23 -14.61 -25.62
CA ASN A 108 -23.37 -13.73 -25.91
C ASN A 108 -24.45 -14.38 -26.78
N HIS A 109 -24.11 -15.44 -27.52
CA HIS A 109 -25.06 -16.21 -28.34
C HIS A 109 -25.55 -17.47 -27.62
N VAL A 110 -26.86 -17.74 -27.68
CA VAL A 110 -27.50 -18.87 -26.98
C VAL A 110 -26.85 -20.22 -27.33
N ASP A 111 -26.46 -20.40 -28.59
CA ASP A 111 -25.81 -21.64 -29.07
C ASP A 111 -24.43 -21.88 -28.42
N LEU A 112 -23.79 -20.85 -27.84
CA LEU A 112 -22.47 -20.96 -27.19
C LEU A 112 -22.57 -21.41 -25.74
N GLN A 113 -23.75 -21.30 -25.10
CA GLN A 113 -23.90 -21.55 -23.67
C GLN A 113 -23.50 -22.98 -23.27
N GLN A 114 -23.82 -23.97 -24.11
CA GLN A 114 -23.55 -25.39 -23.86
C GLN A 114 -22.28 -25.91 -24.56
N ILE A 115 -21.52 -25.04 -25.23
CA ILE A 115 -20.31 -25.43 -25.96
C ILE A 115 -19.12 -25.44 -25.00
N ILE A 116 -18.34 -26.52 -25.05
CA ILE A 116 -17.03 -26.61 -24.40
C ILE A 116 -16.01 -25.86 -25.25
N GLY A 117 -15.34 -24.87 -24.66
CA GLY A 117 -14.35 -24.02 -25.32
C GLY A 117 -13.91 -22.84 -24.45
N MET A 118 -12.81 -22.19 -24.84
CA MET A 118 -12.30 -20.99 -24.19
C MET A 118 -12.94 -19.75 -24.82
N PHE A 119 -14.01 -19.25 -24.18
CA PHE A 119 -14.74 -18.06 -24.62
C PHE A 119 -14.46 -16.84 -23.75
N VAL A 120 -13.79 -17.03 -22.60
CA VAL A 120 -13.57 -15.96 -21.64
C VAL A 120 -12.69 -14.89 -22.27
N ASN A 121 -13.19 -13.66 -22.30
CA ASN A 121 -12.40 -12.48 -22.61
C ASN A 121 -12.10 -11.71 -21.31
N THR A 122 -11.14 -10.80 -21.34
CA THR A 122 -10.78 -9.96 -20.20
C THR A 122 -10.92 -8.50 -20.56
N LEU A 123 -11.60 -7.72 -19.72
CA LEU A 123 -11.76 -6.28 -19.92
C LEU A 123 -10.96 -5.51 -18.87
N GLY A 124 -10.36 -4.40 -19.27
CA GLY A 124 -9.76 -3.44 -18.34
C GLY A 124 -10.74 -2.33 -18.04
N ILE A 125 -11.33 -2.32 -16.84
CA ILE A 125 -12.29 -1.30 -16.42
C ILE A 125 -11.52 -0.15 -15.77
N ARG A 126 -11.42 0.98 -16.47
CA ARG A 126 -10.74 2.20 -15.98
C ARG A 126 -11.73 3.10 -15.24
N ASN A 127 -11.44 3.37 -13.97
CA ASN A 127 -12.29 4.13 -13.08
C ASN A 127 -11.52 5.25 -12.38
N TYR A 128 -12.26 6.31 -12.01
CA TYR A 128 -11.71 7.51 -11.39
C TYR A 128 -12.34 7.78 -10.01
N PRO A 129 -11.89 7.06 -8.96
CA PRO A 129 -12.40 7.19 -7.59
C PRO A 129 -11.88 8.46 -6.89
N GLU A 130 -12.15 9.62 -7.50
CA GLU A 130 -11.74 10.93 -7.00
C GLU A 130 -12.31 11.20 -5.60
N GLY A 131 -11.47 11.68 -4.69
CA GLY A 131 -11.81 11.78 -3.27
C GLY A 131 -13.04 12.64 -2.96
N GLU A 132 -13.30 13.68 -3.76
CA GLU A 132 -14.40 14.62 -3.53
C GLU A 132 -15.78 14.11 -3.97
N LYS A 133 -15.83 13.03 -4.78
CA LYS A 133 -17.09 12.41 -5.21
C LYS A 133 -17.75 11.69 -4.04
N THR A 134 -19.07 11.69 -4.01
CA THR A 134 -19.82 10.82 -3.10
C THR A 134 -19.78 9.37 -3.59
N LEU A 135 -20.00 8.42 -2.68
CA LEU A 135 -20.09 7.00 -3.05
C LEU A 135 -21.20 6.74 -4.07
N SER A 136 -22.37 7.38 -3.93
CA SER A 136 -23.47 7.27 -4.90
C SER A 136 -23.10 7.81 -6.28
N GLU A 137 -22.47 8.99 -6.37
CA GLU A 137 -22.01 9.55 -7.66
C GLU A 137 -21.01 8.61 -8.34
N PHE A 138 -20.02 8.12 -7.60
CA PHE A 138 -19.03 7.21 -8.15
C PHE A 138 -19.66 5.87 -8.57
N LEU A 139 -20.62 5.34 -7.80
CA LEU A 139 -21.33 4.12 -8.17
C LEU A 139 -22.13 4.28 -9.47
N GLN A 140 -22.74 5.45 -9.70
CA GLN A 140 -23.41 5.74 -10.97
C GLN A 140 -22.41 5.87 -12.14
N GLU A 141 -21.22 6.44 -11.91
CA GLU A 141 -20.15 6.43 -12.90
C GLU A 141 -19.70 5.01 -13.25
N VAL A 142 -19.45 4.18 -12.23
CA VAL A 142 -19.04 2.78 -12.42
C VAL A 142 -20.13 2.00 -13.15
N LYS A 143 -21.41 2.20 -12.81
CA LYS A 143 -22.53 1.61 -13.55
C LYS A 143 -22.49 1.97 -15.02
N LYS A 144 -22.39 3.27 -15.33
CA LYS A 144 -22.37 3.74 -16.71
C LYS A 144 -21.20 3.13 -17.48
N ARG A 145 -19.98 3.23 -16.93
CA ARG A 145 -18.77 2.67 -17.57
C ARG A 145 -18.85 1.16 -17.75
N ALA A 146 -19.24 0.42 -16.71
CA ALA A 146 -19.33 -1.03 -16.79
C ALA A 146 -20.35 -1.49 -17.85
N LEU A 147 -21.47 -0.78 -18.02
CA LEU A 147 -22.42 -1.09 -19.10
C LEU A 147 -21.82 -0.82 -20.49
N GLU A 148 -21.18 0.33 -20.68
CA GLU A 148 -20.50 0.68 -21.93
C GLU A 148 -19.37 -0.32 -22.24
N ASP A 149 -18.56 -0.71 -21.24
CA ASP A 149 -17.49 -1.71 -21.36
C ASP A 149 -18.05 -3.09 -21.72
N PHE A 150 -19.17 -3.50 -21.11
CA PHE A 150 -19.82 -4.77 -21.42
C PHE A 150 -20.51 -4.79 -22.78
N GLU A 151 -21.00 -3.65 -23.28
CA GLU A 151 -21.51 -3.54 -24.65
C GLU A 151 -20.41 -3.71 -25.70
N ASN A 152 -19.15 -3.45 -25.32
CA ASN A 152 -17.97 -3.56 -26.20
C ASN A 152 -17.06 -4.76 -25.82
N GLN A 153 -17.61 -5.79 -25.16
CA GLN A 153 -16.84 -6.89 -24.59
C GLN A 153 -16.26 -7.91 -25.60
N ASP A 154 -16.66 -7.83 -26.87
CA ASP A 154 -16.25 -8.80 -27.90
C ASP A 154 -14.88 -8.46 -28.50
N TYR A 155 -14.40 -7.23 -28.32
CA TYR A 155 -13.08 -6.83 -28.77
C TYR A 155 -11.96 -7.55 -27.98
N PRO A 156 -11.02 -8.26 -28.65
CA PRO A 156 -10.01 -9.05 -27.95
C PRO A 156 -9.05 -8.20 -27.11
N PHE A 157 -8.77 -8.65 -25.88
CA PHE A 157 -7.84 -7.97 -24.98
C PHE A 157 -6.42 -7.85 -25.57
N GLU A 158 -5.94 -8.90 -26.22
CA GLU A 158 -4.61 -8.93 -26.82
C GLU A 158 -4.49 -7.89 -27.95
N GLU A 159 -5.52 -7.77 -28.79
CA GLU A 159 -5.58 -6.76 -29.86
C GLU A 159 -5.60 -5.33 -29.28
N LEU A 160 -6.32 -5.12 -28.18
CA LEU A 160 -6.30 -3.85 -27.46
C LEU A 160 -4.90 -3.48 -26.99
N VAL A 161 -4.22 -4.42 -26.30
CA VAL A 161 -2.86 -4.23 -25.78
C VAL A 161 -1.83 -3.98 -26.88
N GLU A 162 -2.00 -4.57 -28.07
CA GLU A 162 -1.12 -4.32 -29.21
C GLU A 162 -1.31 -2.92 -29.80
N LYS A 163 -2.54 -2.39 -29.79
CA LYS A 163 -2.84 -1.05 -30.33
C LYS A 163 -2.49 0.08 -29.38
N ILE A 164 -2.85 -0.04 -28.10
CA ILE A 164 -2.54 1.00 -27.12
C ILE A 164 -1.06 0.87 -26.74
N ALA A 165 -0.30 1.95 -26.89
CA ALA A 165 1.15 1.94 -26.71
C ALA A 165 1.54 1.87 -25.22
N VAL A 166 1.18 0.77 -24.53
CA VAL A 166 1.58 0.60 -23.12
C VAL A 166 3.08 0.37 -23.04
N THR A 167 3.71 1.01 -22.05
CA THR A 167 5.12 0.77 -21.75
C THR A 167 5.28 -0.68 -21.31
N ARG A 168 5.97 -1.49 -22.12
CA ARG A 168 6.21 -2.90 -21.79
C ARG A 168 7.18 -3.01 -20.63
N ASP A 169 6.67 -3.42 -19.46
CA ASP A 169 7.45 -3.83 -18.30
C ASP A 169 7.31 -5.35 -18.13
N ALA A 170 8.43 -6.08 -18.25
CA ALA A 170 8.44 -7.54 -18.13
C ALA A 170 8.06 -8.05 -16.73
N GLY A 171 8.09 -7.19 -15.72
CA GLY A 171 7.66 -7.48 -14.35
C GLY A 171 6.16 -7.23 -14.08
N ARG A 172 5.41 -6.75 -15.06
CA ARG A 172 3.99 -6.37 -14.92
C ARG A 172 3.11 -6.99 -15.99
N ASN A 173 1.81 -7.00 -15.70
CA ASN A 173 0.83 -7.28 -16.73
C ASN A 173 0.67 -6.07 -17.67
N PRO A 174 0.26 -6.28 -18.94
CA PRO A 174 0.30 -5.22 -19.93
C PRO A 174 -0.60 -4.00 -19.66
N LEU A 175 -1.74 -4.16 -18.98
CA LEU A 175 -2.72 -3.06 -18.81
C LEU A 175 -3.15 -2.82 -17.36
N PHE A 176 -3.28 -3.88 -16.56
CA PHE A 176 -3.66 -3.82 -15.15
C PHE A 176 -2.97 -4.93 -14.37
N ASP A 177 -2.55 -4.61 -13.16
CA ASP A 177 -1.90 -5.58 -12.26
C ASP A 177 -2.86 -6.16 -11.22
N THR A 178 -4.13 -5.76 -11.28
CA THR A 178 -5.16 -6.22 -10.36
C THR A 178 -6.43 -6.63 -11.08
N MET A 179 -7.14 -7.60 -10.50
CA MET A 179 -8.35 -8.17 -11.07
C MET A 179 -9.46 -8.28 -10.03
N PHE A 180 -10.69 -8.04 -10.47
CA PHE A 180 -11.90 -8.29 -9.69
C PHE A 180 -12.75 -9.34 -10.40
N VAL A 181 -13.24 -10.32 -9.64
CA VAL A 181 -14.07 -11.40 -10.18
C VAL A 181 -15.27 -11.59 -9.26
N LEU A 182 -16.48 -11.57 -9.81
CA LEU A 182 -17.68 -12.04 -9.13
C LEU A 182 -18.09 -13.39 -9.73
N GLN A 183 -18.19 -14.42 -8.89
CA GLN A 183 -18.61 -15.75 -9.29
C GLN A 183 -19.90 -16.16 -8.57
N ASN A 184 -20.87 -16.61 -9.36
CA ASN A 184 -22.02 -17.33 -8.85
C ASN A 184 -21.66 -18.79 -8.69
N MET A 185 -21.48 -19.23 -7.45
CA MET A 185 -21.38 -20.65 -7.15
C MET A 185 -22.79 -21.22 -7.00
N ASP A 186 -23.42 -21.56 -8.12
CA ASP A 186 -24.44 -22.61 -8.13
C ASP A 186 -23.75 -23.95 -7.82
N ARG A 187 -23.35 -24.15 -6.56
CA ARG A 187 -22.92 -25.46 -6.04
C ARG A 187 -24.15 -26.36 -5.99
N SER A 188 -24.57 -26.82 -7.16
CA SER A 188 -25.37 -28.03 -7.24
C SER A 188 -24.54 -29.14 -6.62
N GLU A 189 -24.95 -29.66 -5.46
CA GLU A 189 -24.37 -30.87 -4.90
C GLU A 189 -24.41 -31.94 -5.98
N ILE A 190 -23.25 -32.38 -6.46
CA ILE A 190 -23.18 -33.49 -7.40
C ILE A 190 -23.59 -34.75 -6.62
N LYS A 191 -24.86 -35.12 -6.74
CA LYS A 191 -25.42 -36.31 -6.08
C LYS A 191 -25.25 -37.51 -7.01
N ILE A 192 -24.26 -38.34 -6.70
CA ILE A 192 -24.06 -39.62 -7.40
C ILE A 192 -24.60 -40.73 -6.49
N PRO A 193 -25.62 -41.50 -6.91
CA PRO A 193 -26.16 -42.59 -6.10
C PRO A 193 -25.07 -43.56 -5.64
N GLY A 194 -25.04 -43.87 -4.35
CA GLY A 194 -24.06 -44.78 -3.75
C GLY A 194 -22.69 -44.17 -3.47
N LEU A 195 -22.45 -42.89 -3.80
CA LEU A 195 -21.21 -42.19 -3.49
C LEU A 195 -21.47 -40.96 -2.62
N LYS A 196 -20.61 -40.75 -1.62
CA LYS A 196 -20.57 -39.51 -0.83
C LYS A 196 -19.37 -38.69 -1.30
N LEU A 197 -19.63 -37.60 -2.01
CA LEU A 197 -18.58 -36.65 -2.39
C LEU A 197 -18.34 -35.69 -1.22
N LEU A 198 -17.07 -35.51 -0.88
CA LEU A 198 -16.62 -34.54 0.12
C LEU A 198 -15.77 -33.47 -0.58
N PRO A 199 -15.95 -32.19 -0.26
CA PRO A 199 -15.05 -31.15 -0.76
C PRO A 199 -13.62 -31.44 -0.34
N TYR A 200 -12.68 -31.32 -1.27
CA TYR A 200 -11.25 -31.35 -0.98
C TYR A 200 -10.73 -29.92 -1.05
N ASN A 201 -10.20 -29.42 0.07
CA ASN A 201 -9.63 -28.08 0.11
C ASN A 201 -8.31 -28.09 -0.66
N TYR A 202 -8.32 -27.47 -1.84
CA TYR A 202 -7.14 -27.25 -2.67
C TYR A 202 -6.71 -25.80 -2.55
N GLU A 203 -5.50 -25.57 -2.03
CA GLU A 203 -4.88 -24.25 -2.02
C GLU A 203 -4.18 -24.01 -3.37
N SER A 204 -4.67 -23.04 -4.14
CA SER A 204 -3.95 -22.56 -5.32
C SER A 204 -2.62 -21.92 -4.89
N ARG A 205 -1.53 -22.33 -5.53
CA ARG A 205 -0.19 -21.74 -5.37
C ARG A 205 0.21 -20.82 -6.52
N ILE A 206 -0.78 -20.39 -7.30
CA ILE A 206 -0.59 -19.61 -8.51
C ILE A 206 -1.33 -18.29 -8.34
N SER A 207 -0.71 -17.18 -8.76
CA SER A 207 -1.34 -15.88 -8.90
C SER A 207 -1.03 -15.33 -10.28
N LYS A 208 -2.05 -15.02 -11.09
CA LYS A 208 -1.85 -14.46 -12.45
C LYS A 208 -1.59 -12.96 -12.45
N PHE A 209 -2.09 -12.28 -11.43
CA PHE A 209 -1.98 -10.84 -11.22
C PHE A 209 -1.26 -10.58 -9.89
N ASP A 210 -0.94 -9.33 -9.59
CA ASP A 210 -0.31 -9.01 -8.32
C ASP A 210 -1.29 -9.21 -7.16
N LEU A 211 -2.55 -8.80 -7.36
CA LEU A 211 -3.65 -8.94 -6.42
C LEU A 211 -4.97 -9.15 -7.17
N THR A 212 -5.69 -10.22 -6.84
CA THR A 212 -7.03 -10.51 -7.37
C THR A 212 -8.01 -10.67 -6.21
N LEU A 213 -9.11 -9.93 -6.26
CA LEU A 213 -10.24 -10.12 -5.35
C LEU A 213 -11.33 -10.93 -6.06
N ILE A 214 -11.65 -12.09 -5.49
CA ILE A 214 -12.70 -12.97 -5.99
C ILE A 214 -13.85 -12.93 -4.96
N ALA A 215 -14.99 -12.41 -5.36
CA ALA A 215 -16.25 -12.50 -4.63
C ALA A 215 -17.03 -13.73 -5.10
N VAL A 216 -17.55 -14.50 -4.16
CA VAL A 216 -18.29 -15.74 -4.40
C VAL A 216 -19.62 -15.65 -3.65
N GLU A 217 -20.71 -15.69 -4.40
CA GLU A 217 -22.06 -15.80 -3.84
C GLU A 217 -22.29 -17.25 -3.38
N ALA A 218 -22.62 -17.42 -2.09
CA ALA A 218 -22.81 -18.71 -1.43
C ALA A 218 -24.11 -18.72 -0.60
N GLY A 219 -25.27 -18.77 -1.28
CA GLY A 219 -26.56 -18.66 -0.61
C GLY A 219 -26.84 -17.20 -0.24
N ASN A 220 -27.02 -16.92 1.05
CA ASN A 220 -27.24 -15.54 1.56
C ASN A 220 -25.93 -14.86 2.02
N GLU A 221 -24.78 -15.49 1.78
CA GLU A 221 -23.47 -15.01 2.22
C GLU A 221 -22.58 -14.67 1.03
N LEU A 222 -21.80 -13.60 1.17
CA LEU A 222 -20.67 -13.31 0.30
C LEU A 222 -19.35 -13.78 0.92
N ARG A 223 -18.67 -14.66 0.21
CA ARG A 223 -17.31 -15.09 0.53
C ARG A 223 -16.33 -14.43 -0.42
N PHE A 224 -15.21 -13.99 0.13
CA PHE A 224 -14.16 -13.33 -0.63
C PHE A 224 -12.87 -14.14 -0.55
N ILE A 225 -12.07 -14.03 -1.61
CA ILE A 225 -10.75 -14.63 -1.68
C ILE A 225 -9.81 -13.58 -2.25
N PHE A 226 -8.75 -13.25 -1.52
CA PHE A 226 -7.59 -12.57 -2.09
C PHE A 226 -6.61 -13.61 -2.61
N GLU A 227 -6.39 -13.61 -3.92
CA GLU A 227 -5.25 -14.27 -4.57
C GLU A 227 -4.15 -13.22 -4.77
N TYR A 228 -2.92 -13.52 -4.36
CA TYR A 228 -1.83 -12.54 -4.40
C TYR A 228 -0.48 -13.17 -4.76
N CYS A 229 0.40 -12.37 -5.35
CA CYS A 229 1.76 -12.78 -5.68
C CYS A 229 2.66 -12.79 -4.44
N THR A 230 3.18 -13.97 -4.05
CA THR A 230 4.03 -14.13 -2.86
C THR A 230 5.43 -13.53 -3.02
N ARG A 231 5.80 -13.15 -4.25
CA ARG A 231 7.03 -12.40 -4.53
C ARG A 231 6.90 -10.90 -4.29
N LEU A 232 5.67 -10.40 -4.08
CA LEU A 232 5.37 -9.00 -3.82
C LEU A 232 4.87 -8.76 -2.40
N PHE A 233 4.04 -9.66 -1.87
CA PHE A 233 3.37 -9.48 -0.58
C PHE A 233 3.70 -10.59 0.42
N LYS A 234 3.80 -10.18 1.67
CA LYS A 234 3.73 -11.07 2.84
C LYS A 234 2.28 -11.40 3.17
N VAL A 235 2.07 -12.52 3.85
CA VAL A 235 0.73 -12.93 4.30
C VAL A 235 0.12 -11.89 5.23
N GLU A 236 0.92 -11.30 6.13
CA GLU A 236 0.48 -10.30 7.11
C GLU A 236 0.00 -9.01 6.44
N THR A 237 0.52 -8.69 5.25
CA THR A 237 0.06 -7.51 4.47
C THR A 237 -1.29 -7.77 3.83
N ILE A 238 -1.52 -8.98 3.34
CA ILE A 238 -2.82 -9.35 2.77
C ILE A 238 -3.88 -9.49 3.86
N GLU A 239 -3.52 -9.97 5.05
CA GLU A 239 -4.41 -9.95 6.23
C GLU A 239 -4.82 -8.52 6.59
N ARG A 240 -3.88 -7.55 6.58
CA ARG A 240 -4.24 -6.13 6.74
C ARG A 240 -5.13 -5.61 5.61
N PHE A 241 -4.88 -5.99 4.36
CA PHE A 241 -5.74 -5.61 3.23
C PHE A 241 -7.16 -6.18 3.36
N ILE A 242 -7.32 -7.38 3.92
CA ILE A 242 -8.63 -7.95 4.26
C ILE A 242 -9.36 -7.05 5.25
N ASP A 243 -8.68 -6.63 6.32
CA ASP A 243 -9.29 -5.77 7.33
C ASP A 243 -9.63 -4.38 6.76
N TYR A 244 -8.77 -3.83 5.89
CA TYR A 244 -9.03 -2.57 5.18
C TYR A 244 -10.21 -2.67 4.22
N PHE A 245 -10.31 -3.77 3.46
CA PHE A 245 -11.42 -3.98 2.56
C PHE A 245 -12.74 -4.18 3.33
N ARG A 246 -12.74 -4.96 4.43
CA ARG A 246 -13.89 -5.07 5.34
C ARG A 246 -14.31 -3.72 5.89
N LYS A 247 -13.34 -2.91 6.33
CA LYS A 247 -13.62 -1.56 6.82
C LYS A 247 -14.17 -0.66 5.72
N THR A 248 -13.69 -0.82 4.47
CA THR A 248 -14.21 -0.11 3.30
C THR A 248 -15.68 -0.48 3.01
N VAL A 249 -16.02 -1.78 3.09
CA VAL A 249 -17.40 -2.28 2.93
C VAL A 249 -18.31 -1.69 4.01
N THR A 250 -17.94 -1.86 5.30
CA THR A 250 -18.73 -1.32 6.42
C THR A 250 -18.92 0.21 6.31
N SER A 251 -17.84 0.96 6.12
CA SER A 251 -17.88 2.42 5.99
C SER A 251 -18.73 2.85 4.79
N GLY A 252 -18.60 2.19 3.64
CA GLY A 252 -19.41 2.50 2.45
C GLY A 252 -20.91 2.25 2.65
N LEU A 253 -21.27 1.26 3.45
CA LEU A 253 -22.67 0.94 3.77
C LEU A 253 -23.31 1.92 4.77
N GLU A 254 -22.53 2.60 5.61
CA GLU A 254 -23.04 3.54 6.63
C GLU A 254 -23.75 4.75 6.00
N ASN A 255 -23.17 5.36 4.97
CA ASN A 255 -23.73 6.53 4.31
C ASN A 255 -23.27 6.67 2.85
N VAL A 256 -24.13 6.38 1.88
CA VAL A 256 -23.78 6.51 0.46
C VAL A 256 -23.58 7.95 -0.04
N GLY A 257 -24.03 8.94 0.73
CA GLY A 257 -23.79 10.35 0.45
C GLY A 257 -22.45 10.86 0.98
N GLN A 258 -21.68 10.03 1.69
CA GLN A 258 -20.34 10.41 2.16
C GLN A 258 -19.38 10.52 0.98
N LYS A 259 -18.37 11.38 1.10
CA LYS A 259 -17.32 11.50 0.09
C LYS A 259 -16.36 10.31 0.14
N ILE A 260 -15.77 9.95 -0.99
CA ILE A 260 -14.76 8.89 -1.06
C ILE A 260 -13.60 9.20 -0.11
N CYS A 261 -13.14 10.45 -0.02
CA CYS A 261 -12.06 10.85 0.88
C CYS A 261 -12.39 10.63 2.37
N GLU A 262 -13.67 10.61 2.74
CA GLU A 262 -14.16 10.40 4.10
C GLU A 262 -14.34 8.92 4.47
N ILE A 263 -14.39 8.02 3.48
CA ILE A 263 -14.47 6.57 3.71
C ILE A 263 -13.23 6.13 4.50
N GLU A 264 -13.44 5.69 5.74
CA GLU A 264 -12.39 5.17 6.61
C GLU A 264 -12.05 3.75 6.18
N ILE A 265 -10.76 3.45 6.07
CA ILE A 265 -10.27 2.10 5.75
C ILE A 265 -9.44 1.50 6.89
N VAL A 266 -8.99 2.31 7.84
CA VAL A 266 -8.16 1.83 8.95
C VAL A 266 -9.09 1.28 10.05
N PRO A 267 -8.94 0.00 10.46
CA PRO A 267 -9.70 -0.55 11.56
C PRO A 267 -9.38 0.18 12.87
N GLU A 268 -10.35 0.27 13.77
CA GLU A 268 -10.21 1.00 15.03
C GLU A 268 -9.04 0.47 15.89
N SER A 269 -8.79 -0.85 15.85
CA SER A 269 -7.66 -1.47 16.54
C SER A 269 -6.31 -0.98 16.04
N GLU A 270 -6.18 -0.80 14.72
CA GLU A 270 -4.95 -0.29 14.11
C GLU A 270 -4.82 1.22 14.34
N LYS A 271 -5.92 1.96 14.24
CA LYS A 271 -5.96 3.40 14.54
C LYS A 271 -5.48 3.70 15.96
N ARG A 272 -5.95 2.93 16.95
CA ARG A 272 -5.46 3.02 18.34
C ARG A 272 -3.97 2.72 18.45
N LEU A 273 -3.49 1.67 17.80
CA LEU A 273 -2.06 1.32 17.81
C LEU A 273 -1.20 2.48 17.25
N LEU A 274 -1.61 3.05 16.12
CA LEU A 274 -0.90 4.12 15.43
C LEU A 274 -0.96 5.46 16.18
N LEU A 275 -2.12 5.82 16.73
CA LEU A 275 -2.34 7.13 17.34
C LEU A 275 -2.02 7.18 18.83
N GLU A 276 -2.20 6.09 19.56
CA GLU A 276 -2.06 6.04 21.02
C GLU A 276 -0.83 5.23 21.42
N GLU A 277 -0.74 3.96 21.01
CA GLU A 277 0.26 3.02 21.57
C GLU A 277 1.69 3.34 21.09
N TYR A 278 1.87 3.63 19.80
CA TYR A 278 3.19 4.05 19.28
C TYR A 278 3.57 5.47 19.69
N ASN A 279 2.60 6.31 20.05
CA ASN A 279 2.84 7.70 20.44
C ASN A 279 2.87 7.92 21.96
N ASP A 280 2.72 6.87 22.77
CA ASP A 280 2.88 6.93 24.23
C ASP A 280 4.35 7.10 24.64
N THR A 281 4.90 8.26 24.26
CA THR A 281 6.28 8.67 24.45
C THR A 281 6.41 9.63 25.64
N ALA A 282 5.36 9.76 26.44
CA ALA A 282 5.28 10.66 27.57
C ALA A 282 6.24 10.22 28.69
N ALA A 283 7.44 10.77 28.71
CA ALA A 283 8.43 10.56 29.77
C ALA A 283 8.45 11.73 30.77
N LYS A 284 8.64 11.42 32.05
CA LYS A 284 8.92 12.44 33.07
C LYS A 284 10.39 12.84 32.98
N TYR A 285 10.66 14.11 32.72
CA TYR A 285 11.97 14.72 32.79
C TYR A 285 11.87 16.13 33.41
N PRO A 286 12.94 16.68 34.01
CA PRO A 286 12.93 18.04 34.56
C PRO A 286 12.66 19.06 33.45
N ARG A 287 11.52 19.75 33.53
CA ARG A 287 11.10 20.77 32.54
C ARG A 287 11.49 22.19 32.94
N ASP A 288 11.79 22.36 34.21
CA ASP A 288 12.21 23.59 34.87
C ASP A 288 13.73 23.80 34.82
N LYS A 289 14.48 22.84 34.28
CA LYS A 289 15.94 22.89 34.18
C LYS A 289 16.43 22.75 32.75
N THR A 290 17.45 23.50 32.44
CA THR A 290 18.22 23.41 31.21
C THR A 290 19.31 22.32 31.33
N ILE A 291 19.85 21.88 30.18
CA ILE A 291 20.92 20.88 30.16
C ILE A 291 22.18 21.34 30.91
N HIS A 292 22.52 22.64 30.84
CA HIS A 292 23.69 23.16 31.53
C HIS A 292 23.48 23.21 33.06
N GLU A 293 22.29 23.54 33.56
CA GLU A 293 21.98 23.46 34.99
C GLU A 293 22.07 22.02 35.52
N LEU A 294 21.56 21.05 34.75
CA LEU A 294 21.74 19.62 35.07
C LEU A 294 23.22 19.20 35.10
N PHE A 295 24.03 19.78 34.21
CA PHE A 295 25.48 19.55 34.20
C PHE A 295 26.19 20.20 35.39
N GLU A 296 25.82 21.43 35.78
CA GLU A 296 26.33 22.12 36.97
C GLU A 296 26.01 21.33 38.25
N GLU A 297 24.80 20.80 38.36
CA GLU A 297 24.42 19.92 39.48
C GLU A 297 25.28 18.65 39.53
N GLN A 298 25.54 18.05 38.36
CA GLN A 298 26.43 16.89 38.28
C GLN A 298 27.88 17.26 38.64
N ALA A 299 28.36 18.43 38.23
CA ALA A 299 29.69 18.92 38.58
C ALA A 299 29.83 19.25 40.06
N ALA A 300 28.78 19.75 40.72
CA ALA A 300 28.75 19.95 42.16
C ALA A 300 28.72 18.61 42.93
N ARG A 301 27.98 17.61 42.42
CA ARG A 301 27.84 16.28 43.06
C ARG A 301 29.10 15.43 42.95
N THR A 302 29.75 15.42 41.79
CA THR A 302 30.93 14.59 41.51
C THR A 302 32.06 15.40 40.85
N PRO A 303 32.65 16.38 41.57
CA PRO A 303 33.58 17.35 40.98
C PRO A 303 34.83 16.71 40.39
N ASN A 304 35.36 15.66 41.02
CA ASN A 304 36.57 14.96 40.59
C ASN A 304 36.29 13.78 39.63
N GLY A 305 35.02 13.56 39.26
CA GLY A 305 34.65 12.51 38.30
C GLY A 305 35.11 12.88 36.90
N VAL A 306 35.57 11.89 36.13
CA VAL A 306 35.96 12.09 34.71
C VAL A 306 34.71 12.41 33.88
N SER A 307 34.71 13.56 33.19
CA SER A 307 33.60 14.03 32.35
C SER A 307 33.91 13.94 30.86
N ALA A 308 35.16 14.17 30.45
CA ALA A 308 35.56 14.12 29.05
C ALA A 308 36.97 13.53 28.91
N VAL A 309 37.21 12.78 27.83
CA VAL A 309 38.50 12.16 27.51
C VAL A 309 38.86 12.47 26.07
N GLY A 310 40.07 12.97 25.87
CA GLY A 310 40.60 13.32 24.55
C GLY A 310 42.02 12.79 24.36
N SER A 311 42.44 12.69 23.12
CA SER A 311 43.83 12.37 22.77
C SER A 311 44.56 13.63 22.34
N TRP A 312 45.78 13.81 22.82
CA TRP A 312 46.64 14.93 22.45
C TRP A 312 47.88 14.45 21.68
N GLN A 313 48.23 15.20 20.63
CA GLN A 313 49.37 14.94 19.77
C GLN A 313 50.26 16.20 19.75
N GLY A 314 51.45 16.14 20.38
CA GLY A 314 52.40 17.27 20.48
C GLY A 314 53.53 17.08 21.51
N VAL A 315 54.26 18.16 21.86
CA VAL A 315 55.33 18.22 22.90
C VAL A 315 54.77 18.58 24.29
N ALA A 316 54.48 17.57 25.13
CA ALA A 316 53.84 17.66 26.45
C ALA A 316 52.48 18.42 26.53
N PRO A 317 51.39 17.80 27.01
CA PRO A 317 50.12 18.49 27.18
C PRO A 317 50.29 19.66 28.16
N PRO A 318 49.50 20.75 28.00
CA PRO A 318 49.47 21.85 28.95
C PRO A 318 49.36 21.31 30.40
N ALA A 319 50.15 21.86 31.33
CA ALA A 319 50.25 21.33 32.70
C ALA A 319 48.91 21.34 33.48
N ASP A 320 47.93 22.09 33.01
CA ASP A 320 46.55 22.18 33.50
C ASP A 320 45.64 21.04 33.01
N LYS A 321 46.11 20.16 32.13
CA LYS A 321 45.34 19.07 31.53
C LYS A 321 45.87 17.73 32.05
N GLY A 322 45.20 17.17 33.05
CA GLY A 322 45.60 15.92 33.72
C GLY A 322 45.90 14.79 32.73
N ALA A 323 47.18 14.48 32.53
CA ALA A 323 47.63 13.40 31.66
C ALA A 323 47.54 12.06 32.39
N VAL A 324 46.76 11.12 31.85
CA VAL A 324 46.39 9.88 32.55
C VAL A 324 47.05 8.64 31.95
N GLY A 325 47.68 8.74 30.77
CA GLY A 325 48.42 7.64 30.17
C GLY A 325 49.17 8.01 28.90
N LYS A 326 50.30 7.34 28.65
CA LYS A 326 51.11 7.47 27.42
C LYS A 326 51.09 6.15 26.65
N GLU A 327 50.66 6.18 25.39
CA GLU A 327 50.85 5.07 24.46
C GLU A 327 51.84 5.47 23.36
N LYS A 328 52.87 4.65 23.16
CA LYS A 328 53.81 4.77 22.03
C LYS A 328 53.42 3.74 20.98
N ARG A 329 52.87 4.20 19.85
CA ARG A 329 52.78 3.44 18.61
C ARG A 329 53.39 4.27 17.48
N SER A 330 54.27 3.65 16.69
CA SER A 330 54.79 4.19 15.42
C SER A 330 55.35 5.63 15.49
N GLY A 331 56.25 5.92 16.45
CA GLY A 331 57.03 7.16 16.48
C GLY A 331 56.30 8.44 16.91
N VAL A 332 54.98 8.39 17.12
CA VAL A 332 54.16 9.50 17.61
C VAL A 332 53.71 9.21 19.03
N SER A 333 54.07 10.07 19.99
CA SER A 333 53.53 9.99 21.36
C SER A 333 52.12 10.55 21.39
N ARG A 334 51.13 9.70 21.71
CA ARG A 334 49.77 10.12 22.04
C ARG A 334 49.58 10.08 23.54
N GLU A 335 49.20 11.21 24.11
CA GLU A 335 48.87 11.31 25.52
C GLU A 335 47.36 11.40 25.69
N THR A 336 46.82 10.63 26.63
CA THR A 336 45.40 10.71 26.99
C THR A 336 45.22 11.83 28.00
N ILE A 337 44.39 12.79 27.63
CA ILE A 337 43.98 13.90 28.49
C ILE A 337 42.57 13.63 28.99
N GLN A 338 42.33 13.90 30.27
CA GLN A 338 41.01 13.85 30.88
C GLN A 338 40.65 15.21 31.49
N LEU A 339 39.37 15.57 31.42
CA LEU A 339 38.80 16.67 32.16
C LEU A 339 37.79 16.12 33.18
N THR A 340 37.90 16.60 34.40
CA THR A 340 36.90 16.37 35.44
C THR A 340 35.64 17.21 35.18
N TYR A 341 34.52 16.84 35.80
CA TYR A 341 33.30 17.65 35.72
C TYR A 341 33.53 19.10 36.20
N LYS A 342 34.32 19.29 37.26
CA LYS A 342 34.64 20.63 37.76
C LYS A 342 35.44 21.44 36.75
N GLU A 343 36.52 20.88 36.20
CA GLU A 343 37.37 21.57 35.22
C GLU A 343 36.62 21.92 33.95
N LEU A 344 35.76 21.02 33.46
CA LEU A 344 34.95 21.27 32.27
C LEU A 344 33.93 22.39 32.55
N ASN A 345 33.23 22.35 33.69
CA ASN A 345 32.28 23.40 34.06
C ASN A 345 32.94 24.78 34.19
N GLU A 346 34.11 24.85 34.82
CA GLU A 346 34.87 26.11 34.96
C GLU A 346 35.31 26.67 33.59
N LYS A 347 35.82 25.82 32.69
CA LYS A 347 36.19 26.22 31.32
C LYS A 347 34.97 26.68 30.51
N SER A 348 33.85 25.96 30.59
CA SER A 348 32.59 26.36 29.93
C SER A 348 32.08 27.71 30.45
N ASN A 349 32.15 27.94 31.76
CA ASN A 349 31.75 29.22 32.37
C ASN A 349 32.60 30.39 31.89
N GLN A 350 33.92 30.21 31.78
CA GLN A 350 34.82 31.25 31.24
C GLN A 350 34.44 31.65 29.81
N LEU A 351 34.17 30.66 28.95
CA LEU A 351 33.72 30.93 27.58
C LEU A 351 32.34 31.62 27.57
N ALA A 352 31.41 31.18 28.41
CA ALA A 352 30.08 31.78 28.51
C ALA A 352 30.12 33.26 28.91
N PHE A 353 30.99 33.65 29.86
CA PHE A 353 31.20 35.05 30.21
C PHE A 353 31.76 35.86 29.05
N MET A 354 32.75 35.33 28.31
CA MET A 354 33.29 36.00 27.12
C MET A 354 32.22 36.21 26.04
N LEU A 355 31.35 35.23 25.81
CA LEU A 355 30.27 35.35 24.84
C LEU A 355 29.25 36.43 25.27
N LYS A 356 28.90 36.48 26.55
CA LYS A 356 28.04 37.55 27.11
C LYS A 356 28.65 38.94 26.94
N GLU A 357 29.95 39.09 27.22
CA GLU A 357 30.65 40.36 27.01
C GLU A 357 30.67 40.81 25.54
N LYS A 358 30.71 39.85 24.61
CA LYS A 358 30.63 40.10 23.16
C LYS A 358 29.20 40.34 22.65
N GLY A 359 28.21 40.44 23.54
CA GLY A 359 26.83 40.77 23.20
C GLY A 359 25.98 39.59 22.72
N VAL A 360 26.39 38.35 23.00
CA VAL A 360 25.56 37.17 22.72
C VAL A 360 24.36 37.14 23.69
N LEU A 361 23.16 37.13 23.13
CA LEU A 361 21.89 37.06 23.85
C LEU A 361 21.19 35.72 23.59
N ALA A 362 20.05 35.48 24.26
CA ALA A 362 19.16 34.38 23.89
C ALA A 362 18.80 34.47 22.38
N ASP A 363 18.63 33.31 21.74
CA ASP A 363 18.34 33.16 20.32
C ASP A 363 19.41 33.73 19.36
N SER A 364 20.58 34.10 19.87
CA SER A 364 21.72 34.53 19.05
C SER A 364 22.43 33.33 18.41
N ILE A 365 22.83 33.47 17.15
CA ILE A 365 23.58 32.44 16.42
C ILE A 365 25.08 32.61 16.69
N VAL A 366 25.72 31.58 17.26
CA VAL A 366 27.17 31.52 17.46
C VAL A 366 27.76 30.45 16.55
N GLY A 367 28.63 30.84 15.61
CA GLY A 367 29.33 29.90 14.75
C GLY A 367 30.42 29.15 15.52
N ILE A 368 30.40 27.81 15.45
CA ILE A 368 31.43 26.94 16.04
C ILE A 368 32.25 26.33 14.90
N MET A 369 33.54 26.69 14.83
CA MET A 369 34.48 26.14 13.85
C MET A 369 35.75 25.66 14.56
N VAL A 370 35.66 24.45 15.11
CA VAL A 370 36.75 23.78 15.84
C VAL A 370 36.87 22.33 15.36
N GLU A 371 38.08 21.79 15.38
CA GLU A 371 38.29 20.37 15.15
C GLU A 371 37.90 19.56 16.40
N ARG A 372 37.55 18.27 16.20
CA ARG A 372 37.17 17.36 17.29
C ARG A 372 38.31 17.26 18.32
N SER A 373 38.12 17.93 19.44
CA SER A 373 39.09 18.05 20.53
C SER A 373 38.33 18.31 21.84
N LEU A 374 39.03 18.41 22.97
CA LEU A 374 38.41 18.78 24.26
C LEU A 374 37.93 20.25 24.30
N GLU A 375 38.29 21.06 23.30
CA GLU A 375 37.80 22.43 23.15
C GLU A 375 36.47 22.49 22.37
N MET A 376 36.06 21.38 21.72
CA MET A 376 34.74 21.18 21.12
C MET A 376 33.82 20.55 22.15
#